data_AF-A0ABC8WMG0-F1
#
_entry.id   AF-A0ABC8WMG0-F1
#
_cell.length_a   1.000
_cell.length_b   1.000
_cell.length_c   1.000
_cell.angle_alpha   90.00
_cell.angle_beta   90.00
_cell.angle_gamma   90.00
#
_symmetry.space_group_name_H-M   'P 1'
#
loop_
_entity.id
_entity.type
_entity.pdbx_description
1 polymer ?
#
loop_
_entity_poly.entity_id
_entity_poly.type
_entity_poly.pdbx_seq_one_letter_code
_entity_poly.pdbx_strand_id
1 'polypeptide(L)'
;MGEIVAVKVFFETPFGFAIFCFDGGFLNEANDIETLWTHFVSKTTASLAILPLGFEMFENKLDAINPISRITCQYDEAVLEVMWGLKNLLHTLLPQEKSELSEEDSKHRSRGLQFFLRRHGFSIEPQLVDGQMAKAACFVYHCIEIDKEILECFHEDEYLEEEGINTNGWNALKYATALLLMCTDEPSSGPDQASTLTVGMR
;
A
#
# COMPACT_ATOMS: atom_id res chain seq x y z
N MET A 1 -19.82 1.85 -12.90
CA MET A 1 -18.83 0.76 -12.83
C MET A 1 -17.88 1.01 -13.99
N GLY A 2 -16.71 1.58 -13.71
CA GLY A 2 -15.76 2.01 -14.75
C GLY A 2 -15.19 0.81 -15.49
N GLU A 3 -14.86 0.99 -16.76
CA GLU A 3 -14.15 -0.01 -17.57
C GLU A 3 -12.85 -0.40 -16.86
N ILE A 4 -12.67 -1.71 -16.60
CA ILE A 4 -11.38 -2.23 -16.16
C ILE A 4 -10.46 -2.20 -17.37
N VAL A 5 -9.58 -1.20 -17.41
CA VAL A 5 -8.58 -1.08 -18.48
C VAL A 5 -7.41 -1.98 -18.13
N ALA A 6 -7.34 -3.18 -18.72
CA ALA A 6 -6.18 -4.04 -18.57
C ALA A 6 -4.99 -3.51 -19.40
N VAL A 7 -3.88 -3.20 -18.74
CA VAL A 7 -2.65 -2.70 -19.37
C VAL A 7 -1.62 -3.82 -19.47
N LYS A 8 -1.02 -4.01 -20.64
CA LYS A 8 0.11 -4.94 -20.78
C LYS A 8 1.41 -4.23 -20.45
N VAL A 9 2.14 -4.77 -19.50
CA VAL A 9 3.43 -4.24 -19.08
C VAL A 9 4.53 -5.16 -19.60
N PHE A 10 5.39 -4.61 -20.45
CA PHE A 10 6.58 -5.28 -20.95
C PHE A 10 7.76 -4.94 -20.03
N PHE A 11 8.46 -5.96 -19.56
CA PHE A 11 9.52 -5.82 -18.57
C PHE A 11 10.77 -6.59 -19.01
N GLU A 12 11.88 -5.88 -19.15
CA GLU A 12 13.18 -6.49 -19.41
C GLU A 12 13.79 -7.01 -18.10
N THR A 13 14.21 -8.26 -18.09
CA THR A 13 14.99 -8.87 -17.00
C THR A 13 16.45 -9.02 -17.44
N PRO A 14 17.40 -9.32 -16.54
CA PRO A 14 18.78 -9.58 -16.92
C PRO A 14 18.94 -10.60 -18.06
N PHE A 15 18.16 -11.69 -18.06
CA PHE A 15 18.27 -12.76 -19.05
C PHE A 15 17.12 -12.85 -20.06
N GLY A 16 16.13 -11.96 -20.03
CA GLY A 16 15.00 -12.11 -20.94
C GLY A 16 13.95 -11.01 -20.84
N PHE A 17 12.73 -11.38 -21.20
CA PHE A 17 11.59 -10.48 -21.20
C PHE A 17 10.38 -11.15 -20.55
N ALA A 18 9.68 -10.37 -19.74
CA ALA A 18 8.42 -10.75 -19.12
C ALA A 18 7.30 -9.83 -19.58
N ILE A 19 6.10 -10.39 -19.67
CA ILE A 19 4.87 -9.66 -19.92
C ILE A 19 3.95 -9.86 -18.72
N PHE A 20 3.41 -8.76 -18.22
CA PHE A 20 2.42 -8.75 -17.15
C PHE A 20 1.11 -8.11 -17.63
N CYS A 21 0.00 -8.55 -17.06
CA CYS A 21 -1.26 -7.83 -17.08
C CYS A 21 -1.33 -6.98 -15.81
N PHE A 22 -1.51 -5.67 -15.97
CA PHE A 22 -1.68 -4.72 -14.89
C PHE A 22 -3.09 -4.15 -14.91
N ASP A 23 -3.71 -4.02 -13.74
CA ASP A 23 -5.01 -3.36 -13.62
C ASP A 23 -4.83 -1.84 -13.76
N GLY A 24 -5.17 -1.31 -14.93
CA GLY A 24 -5.09 0.11 -15.24
C GLY A 24 -6.04 0.98 -14.42
N GLY A 25 -6.97 0.40 -13.65
CA GLY A 25 -7.72 1.14 -12.63
C GLY A 25 -6.81 1.83 -11.61
N PHE A 26 -5.63 1.26 -11.35
CA PHE A 26 -4.59 1.85 -10.50
C PHE A 26 -3.82 3.01 -11.17
N LEU A 27 -4.03 3.27 -12.46
CA LEU A 27 -3.43 4.40 -13.19
C LEU A 27 -4.39 5.58 -13.39
N ASN A 28 -5.66 5.45 -12.98
CA ASN A 28 -6.65 6.51 -13.12
C ASN A 28 -6.35 7.70 -12.19
N GLU A 29 -6.78 8.90 -12.58
CA GLU A 29 -6.56 10.18 -11.88
C GLU A 29 -7.00 10.21 -10.40
N ALA A 30 -7.84 9.27 -9.96
CA ALA A 30 -8.25 9.11 -8.56
C ALA A 30 -7.21 8.37 -7.69
N ASN A 31 -6.29 7.63 -8.30
CA ASN A 31 -5.18 6.96 -7.64
C ASN A 31 -3.93 7.81 -7.77
N ASP A 32 -3.49 8.37 -6.66
CA ASP A 32 -2.25 9.13 -6.60
C ASP A 32 -1.06 8.17 -6.77
N ILE A 33 -0.05 8.57 -7.54
CA ILE A 33 1.24 7.86 -7.64
C ILE A 33 1.82 7.56 -6.24
N GLU A 34 1.42 8.35 -5.25
CA GLU A 34 1.71 8.19 -3.83
C GLU A 34 1.21 6.89 -3.19
N THR A 35 0.23 6.18 -3.74
CA THR A 35 -0.27 4.92 -3.16
C THR A 35 0.09 3.69 -4.00
N LEU A 36 0.43 3.88 -5.27
CA LEU A 36 0.71 2.81 -6.23
C LEU A 36 1.82 1.85 -5.77
N TRP A 37 2.86 2.37 -5.09
CA TRP A 37 3.97 1.58 -4.57
C TRP A 37 3.54 0.49 -3.58
N THR A 38 2.42 0.67 -2.87
CA THR A 38 1.92 -0.28 -1.85
C THR A 38 1.56 -1.64 -2.47
N HIS A 39 1.17 -1.65 -3.74
CA HIS A 39 0.90 -2.87 -4.50
C HIS A 39 2.17 -3.67 -4.81
N PHE A 40 3.36 -3.07 -4.74
CA PHE A 40 4.60 -3.72 -5.16
C PHE A 40 5.54 -4.07 -4.00
N VAL A 41 4.97 -4.38 -2.84
CA VAL A 41 5.72 -4.64 -1.60
C VAL A 41 5.82 -6.13 -1.27
N SER A 42 4.81 -6.91 -1.65
CA SER A 42 4.73 -8.34 -1.39
C SER A 42 4.00 -9.06 -2.49
N LYS A 43 4.13 -10.40 -2.54
CA LYS A 43 3.33 -11.23 -3.46
C LYS A 43 1.83 -10.99 -3.29
N THR A 44 1.38 -10.85 -2.04
CA THR A 44 -0.04 -10.67 -1.69
C THR A 44 -0.57 -9.36 -2.25
N THR A 45 0.10 -8.24 -1.95
CA THR A 45 -0.33 -6.92 -2.44
C THR A 45 -0.19 -6.81 -3.96
N ALA A 46 0.82 -7.44 -4.56
CA ALA A 46 1.01 -7.46 -6.01
C ALA A 46 -0.08 -8.24 -6.73
N SER A 47 -0.55 -9.35 -6.17
CA SER A 47 -1.60 -10.18 -6.80
C SER A 47 -2.94 -9.46 -7.00
N LEU A 48 -3.14 -8.32 -6.32
CA LEU A 48 -4.30 -7.46 -6.50
C LEU A 48 -4.20 -6.57 -7.75
N ALA A 49 -2.99 -6.27 -8.21
CA ALA A 49 -2.74 -5.29 -9.26
C ALA A 49 -2.05 -5.87 -10.50
N ILE A 50 -1.30 -6.97 -10.37
CA ILE A 50 -0.46 -7.49 -11.45
C ILE A 50 -0.50 -9.01 -11.56
N LEU A 51 -0.55 -9.51 -12.79
CA LEU A 51 -0.55 -10.92 -13.14
C LEU A 51 0.54 -11.21 -14.18
N PRO A 52 1.47 -12.15 -13.95
CA PRO A 52 2.42 -12.58 -14.98
C PRO A 52 1.68 -13.32 -16.11
N LEU A 53 1.93 -12.92 -17.35
CA LEU A 53 1.36 -13.53 -18.55
C LEU A 53 2.36 -14.44 -19.27
N GLY A 54 3.66 -14.12 -19.19
CA GLY A 54 4.71 -14.92 -19.82
C GLY A 54 6.09 -14.40 -19.46
N PHE A 55 7.07 -15.30 -19.52
CA PHE A 55 8.49 -15.00 -19.34
C PHE A 55 9.29 -15.88 -20.28
N GLU A 56 10.23 -15.28 -21.01
CA GLU A 56 11.10 -15.97 -21.94
C GLU A 56 12.53 -15.48 -21.79
N MET A 57 13.46 -16.42 -21.67
CA MET A 57 14.90 -16.14 -21.57
C MET A 57 15.52 -16.11 -22.98
N PHE A 58 16.45 -15.19 -23.18
CA PHE A 58 17.17 -15.02 -24.43
C PHE A 58 18.66 -15.02 -24.16
N GLU A 59 19.41 -15.91 -24.83
CA GLU A 59 20.88 -15.85 -24.82
C GLU A 59 21.38 -14.56 -25.49
N ASN A 60 20.69 -14.11 -26.53
CA ASN A 60 20.89 -12.83 -27.19
C ASN A 60 19.57 -12.07 -27.29
N LYS A 61 19.40 -11.03 -26.46
CA LYS A 61 18.17 -10.21 -26.44
C LYS A 61 17.85 -9.52 -27.76
N LEU A 62 18.83 -9.30 -28.65
CA LEU A 62 18.61 -8.70 -29.97
C LEU A 62 17.65 -9.53 -30.83
N ASP A 63 17.60 -10.84 -30.61
CA ASP A 63 16.72 -11.75 -31.35
C ASP A 63 15.23 -11.50 -31.04
N ALA A 64 14.93 -10.88 -29.89
CA ALA A 64 13.58 -10.56 -29.44
C ALA A 64 13.07 -9.16 -29.83
N ILE A 65 13.95 -8.25 -30.27
CA ILE A 65 13.64 -6.80 -30.38
C ILE A 65 13.01 -6.44 -31.74
N ASN A 66 13.28 -7.21 -32.80
CA ASN A 66 12.77 -6.94 -34.15
C ASN A 66 11.22 -6.79 -34.27
N PRO A 67 10.38 -7.55 -33.54
CA PRO A 67 8.92 -7.43 -33.62
C PRO A 67 8.30 -6.24 -32.84
N ILE A 68 8.99 -5.66 -31.86
CA ILE A 68 8.41 -4.71 -30.88
C ILE A 68 8.20 -3.31 -31.49
N SER A 69 8.90 -3.00 -32.59
CA SER A 69 8.94 -1.68 -33.26
C SER A 69 7.59 -1.13 -33.77
N ARG A 70 6.48 -1.87 -33.65
CA ARG A 70 5.13 -1.46 -34.10
C ARG A 70 4.14 -1.17 -32.97
N ILE A 71 4.56 -1.30 -31.70
CA ILE A 71 3.69 -1.08 -30.54
C ILE A 71 3.90 0.35 -30.02
N THR A 72 2.81 1.04 -29.72
CA THR A 72 2.89 2.35 -29.04
C THR A 72 3.10 2.11 -27.55
N CYS A 73 4.22 2.58 -27.01
CA CYS A 73 4.57 2.43 -25.60
C CYS A 73 4.35 3.76 -24.87
N GLN A 74 3.86 3.68 -23.63
CA GLN A 74 3.76 4.81 -22.72
C GLN A 74 4.93 4.79 -21.74
N TYR A 75 5.42 5.98 -21.39
CA TYR A 75 6.50 6.15 -20.43
C TYR A 75 6.25 7.43 -19.63
N ASP A 76 5.50 7.31 -18.55
CA ASP A 76 5.20 8.38 -17.61
C ASP A 76 5.59 8.00 -16.18
N GLU A 77 5.26 8.86 -15.21
CA GLU A 77 5.63 8.64 -13.81
C GLU A 77 4.96 7.38 -13.22
N ALA A 78 3.72 7.07 -13.59
CA ALA A 78 3.02 5.90 -13.10
C ALA A 78 3.64 4.61 -13.67
N VAL A 79 4.01 4.62 -14.97
CA VAL A 79 4.75 3.51 -15.58
C VAL A 79 6.10 3.31 -14.89
N LEU A 80 6.82 4.39 -14.56
CA LEU A 80 8.09 4.31 -13.81
C LEU A 80 7.92 3.68 -12.43
N GLU A 81 6.83 3.99 -11.74
CA GLU A 81 6.48 3.42 -10.44
C GLU A 81 6.18 1.92 -10.56
N VAL A 82 5.41 1.50 -11.58
CA VAL A 82 5.18 0.07 -11.90
C VAL A 82 6.48 -0.64 -12.24
N MET A 83 7.38 -0.04 -13.03
CA MET A 83 8.68 -0.59 -13.37
C MET A 83 9.56 -0.80 -12.12
N TRP A 84 9.58 0.18 -11.21
CA TRP A 84 10.25 0.02 -9.92
C TRP A 84 9.64 -1.14 -9.12
N GLY A 85 8.31 -1.23 -9.09
CA GLY A 85 7.60 -2.27 -8.36
C GLY A 85 7.89 -3.69 -8.86
N LEU A 86 7.94 -3.87 -10.18
CA LEU A 86 8.36 -5.11 -10.82
C LEU A 86 9.79 -5.49 -10.46
N LYS A 87 10.70 -4.51 -10.43
CA LYS A 87 12.10 -4.71 -9.99
C LYS A 87 12.16 -5.13 -8.52
N ASN A 88 11.44 -4.45 -7.65
CA ASN A 88 11.40 -4.75 -6.21
C ASN A 88 10.89 -6.18 -5.93
N LEU A 89 10.01 -6.69 -6.79
CA LEU A 89 9.43 -8.03 -6.67
C LEU A 89 9.97 -9.03 -7.69
N LEU A 90 11.10 -8.76 -8.37
CA LEU A 90 11.58 -9.56 -9.49
C LEU A 90 11.57 -11.07 -9.18
N HIS A 91 12.27 -11.49 -8.13
CA HIS A 91 12.37 -12.91 -7.76
C HIS A 91 11.08 -13.48 -7.16
N THR A 92 10.16 -12.62 -6.72
CA THR A 92 8.84 -13.03 -6.23
C THR A 92 7.88 -13.31 -7.39
N LEU A 93 7.93 -12.47 -8.43
CA LEU A 93 7.05 -12.54 -9.60
C LEU A 93 7.59 -13.49 -10.68
N LEU A 94 8.92 -13.59 -10.80
CA LEU A 94 9.64 -14.42 -11.75
C LEU A 94 10.68 -15.30 -11.02
N PRO A 95 10.27 -16.36 -10.31
CA PRO A 95 11.19 -17.24 -9.60
C PRO A 95 12.20 -17.95 -10.52
N GLN A 96 11.94 -17.99 -11.83
CA GLN A 96 12.86 -18.52 -12.85
C GLN A 96 14.06 -17.59 -13.09
N GLU A 97 13.91 -16.28 -12.87
CA GLU A 97 14.99 -15.31 -12.96
C GLU A 97 15.84 -15.38 -11.68
N LYS A 98 17.08 -15.84 -11.83
CA LYS A 98 18.02 -16.06 -10.71
C LYS A 98 19.07 -14.95 -10.61
N SER A 99 19.14 -14.06 -11.59
CA SER A 99 20.10 -12.96 -11.59
C SER A 99 19.59 -11.78 -10.80
N GLU A 100 20.49 -11.22 -9.99
CA GLU A 100 20.29 -9.91 -9.39
C GLU A 100 20.24 -8.83 -10.48
N LEU A 101 19.51 -7.76 -10.20
CA LEU A 101 19.47 -6.59 -11.06
C LEU A 101 20.83 -5.89 -11.09
N SER A 102 21.16 -5.27 -12.22
CA SER A 102 22.35 -4.43 -12.30
C SER A 102 22.23 -3.20 -11.39
N GLU A 103 23.35 -2.57 -11.04
CA GLU A 103 23.31 -1.29 -10.32
C GLU A 103 22.54 -0.22 -11.11
N GLU A 104 22.62 -0.24 -12.44
CA GLU A 104 21.88 0.70 -13.30
C GLU A 104 20.38 0.46 -13.26
N ASP A 105 19.95 -0.79 -13.32
CA ASP A 105 18.54 -1.16 -13.20
C ASP A 105 17.99 -0.80 -11.83
N SER A 106 18.83 -0.90 -10.82
CA SER A 106 18.54 -0.53 -9.44
C SER A 106 18.51 0.98 -9.21
N LYS A 107 18.89 1.85 -10.17
CA LYS A 107 18.87 3.32 -10.00
C LYS A 107 17.47 3.91 -9.88
N HIS A 108 16.47 3.29 -10.50
CA HIS A 108 15.08 3.76 -10.42
C HIS A 108 14.54 3.56 -9.00
N ARG A 109 13.97 4.61 -8.40
CA ARG A 109 13.43 4.60 -7.03
C ARG A 109 11.94 4.91 -7.06
N SER A 110 11.17 4.28 -6.18
CA SER A 110 9.76 4.62 -5.96
C SER A 110 9.63 6.09 -5.54
N ARG A 111 8.83 6.86 -6.28
CA ARG A 111 8.49 8.23 -5.90
C ARG A 111 7.40 8.23 -4.84
N GLY A 112 6.41 7.35 -4.97
CA GLY A 112 5.32 7.26 -4.00
C GLY A 112 5.82 6.92 -2.59
N LEU A 113 6.71 5.94 -2.47
CA LEU A 113 7.34 5.59 -1.20
C LEU A 113 8.17 6.76 -0.63
N GLN A 114 8.91 7.48 -1.47
CA GLN A 114 9.66 8.65 -1.03
C GLN A 114 8.75 9.77 -0.51
N PHE A 115 7.63 10.03 -1.18
CA PHE A 115 6.63 11.00 -0.73
C PHE A 115 6.04 10.59 0.61
N PHE A 116 5.63 9.33 0.75
CA PHE A 116 5.13 8.79 2.01
C PHE A 116 6.14 8.97 3.15
N LEU A 117 7.39 8.53 2.95
CA LEU A 117 8.44 8.65 3.97
C LEU A 117 8.68 10.12 4.37
N ARG A 118 8.81 11.02 3.40
CA ARG A 118 9.01 12.46 3.66
C ARG A 118 7.84 13.06 4.44
N ARG A 119 6.61 12.72 4.07
CA ARG A 119 5.39 13.22 4.72
C ARG A 119 5.32 12.83 6.19
N HIS A 120 5.84 11.65 6.52
CA HIS A 120 5.90 11.14 7.89
C HIS A 120 7.20 11.53 8.63
N GLY A 121 7.98 12.47 8.09
CA GLY A 121 9.17 13.02 8.76
C GLY A 121 10.43 12.14 8.65
N PHE A 122 10.42 11.11 7.82
CA PHE A 122 11.59 10.28 7.56
C PHE A 122 12.47 10.94 6.49
N SER A 123 13.60 11.50 6.92
CA SER A 123 14.64 12.03 6.03
C SER A 123 15.64 10.94 5.64
N ILE A 124 15.20 9.99 4.82
CA ILE A 124 16.03 8.89 4.33
C ILE A 124 16.61 9.26 2.98
N GLU A 125 17.92 9.05 2.79
CA GLU A 125 18.53 9.21 1.47
C GLU A 125 17.88 8.22 0.48
N PRO A 126 17.42 8.66 -0.70
CA PRO A 126 16.71 7.78 -1.65
C PRO A 126 17.48 6.51 -2.00
N GLN A 127 18.80 6.55 -1.92
CA GLN A 127 19.70 5.43 -2.19
C GLN A 127 19.52 4.26 -1.22
N LEU A 128 19.11 4.55 0.02
CA LEU A 128 18.95 3.60 1.12
C LEU A 128 17.56 2.94 1.16
N VAL A 129 16.63 3.40 0.33
CA VAL A 129 15.27 2.83 0.26
C VAL A 129 15.34 1.49 -0.46
N ASP A 130 15.26 0.40 0.31
CA ASP A 130 15.26 -0.98 -0.18
C ASP A 130 13.87 -1.66 -0.02
N GLY A 131 13.78 -2.92 -0.44
CA GLY A 131 12.55 -3.69 -0.35
C GLY A 131 12.07 -4.00 1.08
N GLN A 132 12.96 -3.97 2.08
CA GLN A 132 12.56 -4.14 3.49
C GLN A 132 11.98 -2.85 4.05
N MET A 133 12.57 -1.71 3.70
CA MET A 133 11.99 -0.40 4.02
C MET A 133 10.62 -0.22 3.36
N ALA A 134 10.47 -0.63 2.10
CA ALA A 134 9.17 -0.64 1.43
C ALA A 134 8.13 -1.47 2.19
N LYS A 135 8.52 -2.65 2.70
CA LYS A 135 7.65 -3.49 3.55
C LYS A 135 7.23 -2.81 4.84
N ALA A 136 8.19 -2.28 5.60
CA ALA A 136 7.90 -1.59 6.85
C ALA A 136 7.00 -0.37 6.62
N ALA A 137 7.30 0.45 5.61
CA ALA A 137 6.48 1.60 5.23
C ALA A 137 5.05 1.19 4.85
N CYS A 138 4.89 0.08 4.12
CA CYS A 138 3.57 -0.41 3.70
C CYS A 138 2.70 -0.81 4.91
N PHE A 139 3.30 -1.45 5.93
CA PHE A 139 2.57 -1.74 7.16
C PHE A 139 2.13 -0.48 7.88
N VAL A 140 3.01 0.52 7.98
CA VAL A 140 2.66 1.82 8.59
C VAL A 140 1.55 2.50 7.80
N TYR A 141 1.62 2.50 6.47
CA TYR A 141 0.57 3.02 5.60
C TYR A 141 -0.78 2.36 5.90
N HIS A 142 -0.84 1.02 5.92
CA HIS A 142 -2.09 0.32 6.22
C HIS A 142 -2.60 0.58 7.63
N CYS A 143 -1.73 0.70 8.64
CA CYS A 143 -2.15 1.07 9.99
C CYS A 143 -2.78 2.47 10.02
N ILE A 144 -2.24 3.43 9.28
CA ILE A 144 -2.79 4.79 9.19
C ILE A 144 -4.15 4.79 8.50
N GLU A 145 -4.29 4.08 7.38
CA GLU A 145 -5.56 4.01 6.65
C GLU A 145 -6.66 3.31 7.46
N ILE A 146 -6.33 2.20 8.14
CA ILE A 146 -7.27 1.50 9.04
C ILE A 146 -7.66 2.38 10.23
N ASP A 147 -6.70 3.11 10.82
CA ASP A 147 -6.98 4.03 11.93
C ASP A 147 -7.96 5.14 11.50
N LYS A 148 -7.79 5.70 10.30
CA LYS A 148 -8.72 6.68 9.74
C LYS A 148 -10.11 6.09 9.52
N GLU A 149 -10.19 4.93 8.86
CA GLU A 149 -11.47 4.27 8.56
C GLU A 149 -12.26 3.97 9.84
N ILE A 150 -11.60 3.41 10.86
CA ILE A 150 -12.26 3.11 12.14
C ILE A 150 -12.65 4.41 12.88
N LEU A 151 -11.79 5.44 12.85
CA LEU A 151 -12.08 6.71 13.50
C LEU A 151 -13.26 7.44 12.83
N GLU A 152 -13.37 7.37 11.51
CA GLU A 152 -14.54 7.84 10.77
C GLU A 152 -15.82 7.14 11.25
N CYS A 153 -15.82 5.80 11.36
CA CYS A 153 -16.96 5.07 11.92
C CYS A 153 -17.32 5.51 13.35
N PHE A 154 -16.34 5.81 14.20
CA PHE A 154 -16.60 6.29 15.56
C PHE A 154 -17.24 7.68 15.60
N HIS A 155 -16.82 8.58 14.70
CA HIS A 155 -17.36 9.92 14.63
C HIS A 155 -18.75 9.98 13.98
N GLU A 156 -19.17 8.96 13.22
CA GLU A 156 -20.55 8.87 12.72
C GLU A 156 -21.58 8.82 13.87
N ASP A 157 -21.22 8.25 15.01
CA ASP A 157 -22.11 8.08 16.16
C ASP A 157 -22.02 9.25 17.18
N GLU A 158 -21.03 10.14 17.07
CA GLU A 158 -20.76 11.31 17.95
C GLU A 158 -20.84 11.05 19.48
N TYR A 159 -20.77 9.78 19.91
CA TYR A 159 -21.13 9.36 21.26
C TYR A 159 -20.30 10.05 22.36
N LEU A 160 -18.97 10.13 22.17
CA LEU A 160 -18.10 10.74 23.18
C LEU A 160 -18.29 12.26 23.22
N GLU A 161 -18.55 12.88 22.08
CA GLU A 161 -18.80 14.30 21.93
C GLU A 161 -20.13 14.71 22.56
N GLU A 162 -21.18 13.87 22.43
CA GLU A 162 -22.47 14.06 23.11
C GLU A 162 -22.33 14.00 24.64
N GLU A 163 -21.40 13.18 25.14
CA GLU A 163 -21.00 13.11 26.55
C GLU A 163 -20.03 14.25 26.97
N GLY A 164 -19.76 15.19 26.07
CA GLY A 164 -18.94 16.38 26.31
C GLY A 164 -17.43 16.14 26.26
N ILE A 165 -16.98 15.00 25.73
CA ILE A 165 -15.56 14.66 25.60
C ILE A 165 -15.01 15.22 24.30
N ASN A 166 -13.94 16.01 24.38
CA ASN A 166 -13.25 16.52 23.21
C ASN A 166 -12.29 15.46 22.62
N THR A 167 -12.67 14.92 21.46
CA THR A 167 -11.99 13.87 20.71
C THR A 167 -11.00 14.39 19.67
N ASN A 168 -10.81 15.72 19.56
CA ASN A 168 -9.90 16.31 18.58
C ASN A 168 -8.47 15.75 18.69
N GLY A 169 -7.94 15.27 17.56
CA GLY A 169 -6.59 14.71 17.46
C GLY A 169 -6.43 13.33 18.09
N TRP A 170 -7.53 12.63 18.37
CA TRP A 170 -7.49 11.24 18.80
C TRP A 170 -7.29 10.31 17.60
N ASN A 171 -6.75 9.14 17.89
CA ASN A 171 -6.73 8.01 16.97
C ASN A 171 -7.84 7.02 17.37
N ALA A 172 -8.15 6.07 16.49
CA ALA A 172 -9.22 5.11 16.71
C ALA A 172 -9.01 4.30 18.01
N LEU A 173 -7.77 3.92 18.31
CA LEU A 173 -7.45 3.18 19.54
C LEU A 173 -7.79 3.99 20.80
N LYS A 174 -7.46 5.27 20.83
CA LYS A 174 -7.78 6.15 21.97
C LYS A 174 -9.28 6.34 22.11
N TYR A 175 -10.00 6.50 21.01
CA TYR A 175 -11.46 6.59 20.99
C TYR A 175 -12.10 5.30 21.54
N ALA A 176 -11.71 4.14 21.00
CA ALA A 176 -12.19 2.83 21.45
C ALA A 176 -11.89 2.57 22.93
N THR A 177 -10.73 3.02 23.42
CA THR A 177 -10.36 2.90 24.83
C THR A 177 -11.28 3.72 25.74
N ALA A 178 -11.65 4.93 25.33
CA ALA A 178 -12.58 5.76 26.10
C ALA A 178 -13.99 5.15 26.13
N LEU A 179 -14.50 4.66 24.99
CA LEU A 179 -15.76 3.93 24.94
C LEU A 179 -15.74 2.71 25.88
N LEU A 180 -14.66 1.93 25.86
CA LEU A 180 -14.52 0.77 26.73
C LEU A 180 -14.58 1.16 28.21
N LEU A 181 -13.88 2.23 28.61
CA LEU A 181 -13.90 2.73 29.99
C LEU A 181 -15.28 3.21 30.43
N MET A 182 -16.07 3.82 29.53
CA MET A 182 -17.46 4.21 29.82
C MET A 182 -18.39 3.00 29.98
N CYS A 183 -18.12 1.91 29.25
CA CYS A 183 -18.89 0.67 29.33
C CYS A 183 -18.51 -0.23 30.52
N THR A 184 -17.34 -0.02 31.13
CA THR A 184 -16.91 -0.79 32.30
C THR A 184 -17.19 -0.02 33.58
N ASP A 185 -18.24 -0.40 34.30
CA ASP A 185 -18.43 0.03 35.69
C ASP A 185 -17.22 -0.44 36.52
N GLU A 186 -16.61 0.45 37.31
CA GLU A 186 -15.74 -0.02 38.41
C GLU A 186 -16.59 -0.96 39.29
N PRO A 187 -16.16 -2.20 39.58
CA PRO A 187 -16.86 -3.02 40.54
C PRO A 187 -16.81 -2.30 41.89
N SER A 188 -17.97 -1.85 42.37
CA SER A 188 -18.12 -1.21 43.67
C SER A 188 -17.55 -2.10 44.77
N SER A 189 -16.28 -1.87 45.15
CA SER A 189 -15.68 -2.52 46.32
C SER A 189 -16.13 -1.76 47.56
N GLY A 190 -17.35 -2.01 48.00
CA GLY A 190 -17.89 -1.54 49.27
C GLY A 190 -19.15 -2.32 49.63
N PRO A 191 -19.26 -2.86 50.85
CA PRO A 191 -20.40 -3.69 51.22
C PRO A 191 -21.65 -2.81 51.40
N ASP A 192 -22.73 -3.21 50.73
CA ASP A 192 -24.14 -2.84 50.92
C ASP A 192 -24.45 -1.41 51.36
N GLN A 193 -25.09 -0.61 50.49
CA GLN A 193 -26.50 -0.18 50.68
C GLN A 193 -27.15 0.13 49.33
N ALA A 194 -28.37 -0.38 49.16
CA ALA A 194 -29.25 -0.16 48.03
C ALA A 194 -29.47 1.34 47.74
N SER A 195 -29.26 1.75 46.49
CA SER A 195 -29.98 2.84 45.83
C SER A 195 -29.77 2.75 44.32
N THR A 196 -30.85 2.39 43.65
CA THR A 196 -31.09 2.40 42.21
C THR A 196 -30.52 3.64 41.52
N LEU A 197 -29.71 3.45 40.47
CA LEU A 197 -29.64 4.31 39.29
C LEU A 197 -29.15 3.45 38.13
N THR A 198 -30.07 2.90 37.35
CA THR A 198 -29.79 2.47 35.98
C THR A 198 -29.33 3.69 35.20
N VAL A 199 -28.03 3.75 34.88
CA VAL A 199 -27.54 4.58 33.78
C VAL A 199 -28.01 3.88 32.50
N GLY A 200 -29.09 4.38 31.94
CA GLY A 200 -29.59 3.93 30.66
C GLY A 200 -28.61 4.36 29.58
N MET A 201 -28.09 3.39 28.83
CA MET A 201 -27.76 3.60 27.42
C MET A 201 -28.99 4.25 26.77
N ARG A 202 -28.86 5.51 26.34
CA ARG A 202 -29.81 6.14 25.44
C ARG A 202 -29.38 5.91 24.01
#